data_AF-A0A7E4ZU47-F1
#
_entry.id   AF-A0A7E4ZU47-F1
#
_cell.length_a   1.000
_cell.length_b   1.000
_cell.length_c   1.000
_cell.angle_alpha   90.00
_cell.angle_beta   90.00
_cell.angle_gamma   90.00
#
_symmetry.space_group_name_H-M   'P 1'
#
loop_
_entity.id
_entity.type
_entity.pdbx_description
1 polymer ?
#
loop_
_entity_poly.entity_id
_entity_poly.type
_entity_poly.pdbx_seq_one_letter_code
_entity_poly.pdbx_strand_id
1 'polypeptide(L)'
;MYHFDKTTGMCLAFKFNGCGGNENRFESKSDCQRTCIPMDYGSCALFKEPLKNEQGQTVLCGREDGHRNFEKCPVGYSCKYFAFFGNCCEDKNEQLFDKNLTPKCAIGKPKTVPHGGYNSLLVGKTCEDDFCPIDHKCHQLEIFAHCCPK
;
A
#
# COMPACT_ATOMS: atom_id res chain seq x y z
N MET A 1 2.76 2.27 16.85
CA MET A 1 2.23 0.91 16.59
C MET A 1 1.72 0.86 15.16
N TYR A 2 1.45 -0.34 14.64
CA TYR A 2 0.85 -0.55 13.33
C TYR A 2 -0.42 -1.40 13.43
N HIS A 3 -1.36 -1.17 12.53
CA HIS A 3 -2.53 -2.01 12.35
C HIS A 3 -2.72 -2.29 10.86
N PHE A 4 -3.33 -3.41 10.52
CA PHE A 4 -3.68 -3.72 9.15
C PHE A 4 -5.03 -3.07 8.79
N ASP A 5 -5.03 -2.23 7.76
CA ASP A 5 -6.24 -1.71 7.16
C ASP A 5 -6.64 -2.56 5.95
N LYS A 6 -7.78 -3.25 6.06
CA LYS A 6 -8.30 -4.15 5.01
C LYS A 6 -8.79 -3.42 3.76
N THR A 7 -9.03 -2.11 3.85
CA THR A 7 -9.51 -1.30 2.73
C THR A 7 -8.36 -0.94 1.81
N THR A 8 -7.20 -0.61 2.39
CA THR A 8 -6.02 -0.24 1.62
C THR A 8 -5.05 -1.39 1.43
N GLY A 9 -5.19 -2.47 2.22
CA GLY A 9 -4.28 -3.61 2.23
C GLY A 9 -2.92 -3.26 2.82
N MET A 10 -2.87 -2.22 3.67
CA MET A 10 -1.61 -1.70 4.22
C MET A 10 -1.56 -1.76 5.73
N CYS A 11 -0.34 -1.88 6.22
CA CYS A 11 -0.02 -1.70 7.63
C CYS A 11 0.23 -0.22 7.92
N LEU A 12 -0.71 0.41 8.61
CA LEU A 12 -0.76 1.85 8.87
C LEU A 12 -0.36 2.16 10.31
N ALA A 13 0.43 3.21 10.48
CA ALA A 13 0.92 3.64 11.78
C ALA A 13 -0.17 4.36 12.57
N PHE A 14 -0.19 4.13 13.88
CA PHE A 14 -1.06 4.83 14.82
C PHE A 14 -0.40 4.89 16.20
N LYS A 15 -0.86 5.82 17.03
CA LYS A 15 -0.49 5.91 18.45
C LYS A 15 -1.44 5.10 19.30
N PHE A 16 -0.87 4.21 20.10
CA PHE A 16 -1.61 3.42 21.08
C PHE A 16 -1.38 3.98 22.47
N ASN A 17 -2.45 4.38 23.16
CA ASN A 17 -2.38 5.01 24.48
C ASN A 17 -2.38 4.00 25.65
N GLY A 18 -2.24 2.69 25.38
CA GLY A 18 -1.97 1.68 26.41
C GLY A 18 -3.17 0.90 26.96
N CYS A 19 -4.40 1.17 26.52
CA CYS A 19 -5.59 0.42 26.97
C CYS A 19 -6.58 0.16 25.81
N GLY A 20 -7.36 -0.92 25.88
CA GLY A 20 -8.50 -1.18 24.98
C GLY A 20 -8.16 -1.68 23.57
N GLY A 21 -7.03 -2.37 23.38
CA GLY A 21 -6.63 -2.87 22.06
C GLY A 21 -7.13 -4.29 21.73
N ASN A 22 -7.23 -4.61 20.44
CA ASN A 22 -7.48 -5.95 19.91
C ASN A 22 -6.19 -6.56 19.31
N GLU A 23 -6.29 -7.71 18.65
CA GLU A 23 -5.17 -8.42 18.02
C GLU A 23 -4.64 -7.72 16.74
N ASN A 24 -5.36 -6.76 16.17
CA ASN A 24 -4.90 -5.97 15.01
C ASN A 24 -3.95 -4.85 15.45
N ARG A 25 -2.90 -5.20 16.19
CA ARG A 25 -1.90 -4.29 16.73
C ARG A 25 -0.53 -4.94 16.70
N PHE A 26 0.40 -4.28 16.02
CA PHE A 26 1.76 -4.78 15.79
C PHE A 26 2.78 -3.72 16.20
N GLU A 27 3.91 -4.17 16.74
CA GLU A 27 5.00 -3.27 17.14
C GLU A 27 5.72 -2.69 15.93
N SER A 28 5.88 -3.49 14.87
CA SER A 28 6.55 -3.09 13.64
C SER A 28 5.66 -3.27 12.41
N LYS A 29 5.94 -2.48 11.37
CA LYS A 29 5.29 -2.63 10.06
C LYS A 29 5.54 -4.01 9.46
N SER A 30 6.75 -4.54 9.65
CA SER A 30 7.15 -5.85 9.14
C SER A 30 6.35 -6.98 9.77
N ASP A 31 6.07 -6.92 11.07
CA ASP A 31 5.25 -7.92 11.74
C ASP A 31 3.81 -7.88 11.25
N CYS A 32 3.24 -6.67 11.14
CA CYS A 32 1.91 -6.51 10.57
C CYS A 32 1.81 -7.11 9.16
N GLN A 33 2.78 -6.82 8.27
CA GLN A 33 2.75 -7.33 6.91
C GLN A 33 2.92 -8.84 6.85
N ARG A 34 3.86 -9.40 7.63
CA ARG A 34 4.08 -10.85 7.70
C ARG A 34 2.87 -11.60 8.22
N THR A 35 2.09 -11.00 9.11
CA THR A 35 0.88 -11.61 9.68
C THR A 35 -0.34 -11.44 8.76
N CYS A 36 -0.51 -10.27 8.13
CA CYS A 36 -1.77 -9.91 7.49
C CYS A 36 -1.74 -9.93 5.95
N ILE A 37 -0.57 -9.88 5.32
CA ILE A 37 -0.44 -9.84 3.86
C ILE A 37 0.06 -11.20 3.37
N PRO A 38 -0.77 -11.99 2.67
CA PRO A 38 -0.35 -13.26 2.11
C PRO A 38 0.81 -13.09 1.12
N MET A 39 1.75 -14.03 1.11
CA MET A 39 2.90 -14.00 0.19
C MET A 39 2.50 -14.09 -1.29
N ASP A 40 1.34 -14.69 -1.57
CA ASP A 40 0.71 -14.84 -2.88
C ASP A 40 -0.31 -13.74 -3.19
N TYR A 41 -0.41 -12.71 -2.35
CA TYR A 41 -1.29 -11.58 -2.61
C TYR A 41 -0.73 -10.72 -3.74
N GLY A 42 -0.99 -11.14 -4.98
CA GLY A 42 -0.71 -10.42 -6.21
C GLY A 42 -1.55 -9.14 -6.26
N SER A 43 -1.07 -8.09 -5.58
CA SER A 43 -1.86 -6.95 -5.14
C SER A 43 -2.04 -5.93 -6.25
N CYS A 44 -3.29 -5.71 -6.63
CA CYS A 44 -3.65 -4.38 -7.07
C CYS A 44 -3.74 -3.45 -5.85
N ALA A 45 -3.59 -2.16 -6.11
CA ALA A 45 -3.78 -1.10 -5.13
C ALA A 45 -5.13 -1.22 -4.40
N LEU A 46 -5.17 -0.71 -3.16
CA LEU A 46 -6.38 -0.68 -2.33
C LEU A 46 -6.99 -2.05 -2.03
N PHE A 47 -6.13 -3.07 -1.91
CA PHE A 47 -6.54 -4.45 -1.65
C PHE A 47 -7.63 -4.95 -2.63
N LYS A 48 -7.61 -4.43 -3.86
CA LYS A 48 -8.58 -4.79 -4.89
C LYS A 48 -8.17 -6.05 -5.61
N GLU A 49 -9.17 -6.83 -6.00
CA GLU A 49 -8.95 -7.99 -6.84
C GLU A 49 -8.48 -7.56 -8.24
N PRO A 50 -7.57 -8.33 -8.85
CA PRO A 50 -7.27 -8.21 -10.27
C PRO A 50 -8.49 -8.31 -11.18
N LEU A 51 -8.36 -7.81 -12.40
CA LEU A 51 -9.35 -8.03 -13.44
C LEU A 51 -9.58 -9.53 -13.64
N LYS A 52 -10.86 -9.94 -13.66
CA LYS A 52 -11.28 -11.31 -13.97
C LYS A 52 -11.96 -11.34 -15.35
N ASN A 53 -11.76 -12.41 -16.10
CA ASN A 53 -12.47 -12.68 -17.35
C ASN A 53 -13.91 -13.19 -17.07
N GLU A 54 -14.67 -13.47 -18.12
CA GLU A 54 -16.05 -13.98 -18.01
C GLU A 54 -16.17 -15.32 -17.26
N GLN A 55 -15.07 -16.08 -17.19
CA GLN A 55 -15.00 -17.36 -16.47
C GLN A 55 -14.58 -17.17 -15.00
N GLY A 56 -14.42 -15.93 -14.53
CA GLY A 56 -13.97 -15.61 -13.19
C GLY A 56 -12.47 -15.81 -12.94
N GLN A 57 -11.69 -16.05 -14.00
CA GLN A 57 -10.24 -16.25 -13.90
C GLN A 57 -9.50 -14.93 -13.99
N THR A 58 -8.44 -14.76 -13.21
CA THR A 58 -7.58 -13.57 -13.26
C THR A 58 -6.94 -13.39 -14.63
N VAL A 59 -7.06 -12.18 -15.19
CA VAL A 59 -6.38 -11.77 -16.42
C VAL A 59 -4.93 -11.47 -16.11
N LEU A 60 -4.04 -12.35 -16.60
CA LEU A 60 -2.59 -12.23 -16.43
C LEU A 60 -1.98 -11.43 -17.57
N CYS A 61 -1.00 -10.60 -17.22
CA CYS A 61 -0.22 -9.82 -18.16
C CYS A 61 1.27 -10.10 -17.96
N GLY A 62 2.10 -9.75 -18.93
CA GLY A 62 3.51 -10.12 -18.93
C GLY A 62 4.31 -9.35 -19.96
N ARG A 63 5.60 -9.65 -20.05
CA ARG A 63 6.40 -9.27 -21.22
C ARG A 63 6.39 -10.46 -22.16
N GLU A 64 6.28 -10.23 -23.47
CA GLU A 64 6.49 -11.28 -24.46
C GLU A 64 7.93 -11.77 -24.32
N ASP A 65 8.15 -12.89 -23.62
CA ASP A 65 9.47 -13.48 -23.39
C ASP A 65 9.71 -14.74 -24.24
N GLY A 66 8.92 -14.92 -25.31
CA GLY A 66 9.04 -16.04 -26.26
C GLY A 66 8.60 -17.39 -25.70
N HIS A 67 8.23 -17.47 -24.41
CA HIS A 67 7.81 -18.71 -23.75
C HIS A 67 6.36 -18.68 -23.25
N ARG A 68 5.73 -17.51 -23.09
CA ARG A 68 4.32 -17.35 -22.71
C ARG A 68 3.69 -16.16 -23.45
N ASN A 69 2.51 -16.38 -24.03
CA ASN A 69 1.75 -15.31 -24.67
C ASN A 69 0.86 -14.63 -23.62
N PHE A 70 1.41 -13.69 -22.85
CA PHE A 70 0.61 -12.95 -21.89
C PHE A 70 -0.18 -11.83 -22.59
N GLU A 71 -1.46 -11.70 -22.25
CA GLU A 71 -2.33 -10.66 -22.83
C GLU A 71 -1.88 -9.27 -22.38
N LYS A 72 -2.03 -8.28 -23.28
CA LYS A 72 -1.96 -6.88 -22.90
C LYS A 72 -3.22 -6.53 -22.10
N CYS A 73 -3.06 -5.78 -21.01
CA CYS A 73 -4.21 -5.33 -20.24
C CYS A 73 -5.12 -4.42 -21.09
N PRO A 74 -6.46 -4.54 -20.91
CA PRO A 74 -7.41 -3.69 -21.62
C PRO A 74 -7.33 -2.23 -21.15
N VAL A 75 -7.95 -1.32 -21.91
CA VAL A 75 -8.00 0.11 -21.59
C VAL A 75 -8.59 0.32 -20.19
N GLY A 76 -7.93 1.16 -19.38
CA GLY A 76 -8.29 1.40 -17.99
C GLY A 76 -7.64 0.43 -17.00
N TYR A 77 -6.79 -0.48 -17.48
CA TYR A 77 -6.01 -1.40 -16.66
C TYR A 77 -4.53 -1.37 -17.03
N SER A 78 -3.69 -1.45 -15.99
CA SER A 78 -2.24 -1.52 -16.10
C SER A 78 -1.71 -2.84 -15.60
N CYS A 79 -0.62 -3.31 -16.22
CA CYS A 79 0.05 -4.53 -15.80
C CYS A 79 0.91 -4.28 -14.55
N LYS A 80 0.55 -4.87 -13.43
CA LYS A 80 1.34 -4.85 -12.20
C LYS A 80 2.11 -6.15 -12.08
N TYR A 81 3.41 -6.06 -12.33
CA TYR A 81 4.32 -7.20 -12.40
C TYR A 81 4.72 -7.70 -11.01
N PHE A 82 4.70 -9.01 -10.86
CA PHE A 82 5.34 -9.76 -9.78
C PHE A 82 6.62 -10.42 -10.29
N ALA A 83 7.13 -11.43 -9.58
CA ALA A 83 8.41 -12.06 -9.91
C ALA A 83 8.50 -12.65 -11.33
N PHE A 84 7.38 -13.16 -11.89
CA PHE A 84 7.40 -13.87 -13.18
C PHE A 84 6.24 -13.52 -14.12
N PHE A 85 5.14 -12.99 -13.60
CA PHE A 85 3.95 -12.57 -14.36
C PHE A 85 3.36 -11.35 -13.66
N GLY A 86 2.43 -10.66 -14.32
CA GLY A 86 1.69 -9.56 -13.73
C GLY A 86 0.18 -9.81 -13.76
N ASN A 87 -0.54 -9.01 -12.98
CA ASN A 87 -1.99 -8.96 -13.00
C ASN A 87 -2.44 -7.63 -13.62
N CYS A 88 -3.56 -7.66 -14.34
CA CYS A 88 -4.19 -6.42 -14.81
C CYS A 88 -4.97 -5.76 -13.66
N CYS A 89 -4.54 -4.55 -13.28
CA CYS A 89 -5.09 -3.78 -12.17
C CYS A 89 -5.70 -2.47 -12.67
N GLU A 90 -6.81 -2.05 -12.06
CA GLU A 90 -7.54 -0.85 -12.48
C GLU A 90 -6.69 0.42 -12.30
N ASP A 91 -6.50 1.17 -13.38
CA ASP A 91 -5.62 2.34 -13.43
C ASP A 91 -5.98 3.39 -12.38
N LYS A 92 -7.27 3.61 -12.13
CA LYS A 92 -7.74 4.62 -11.18
C LYS A 92 -7.27 4.32 -9.76
N ASN A 93 -7.36 3.06 -9.33
CA ASN A 93 -6.94 2.64 -7.99
C ASN A 93 -5.42 2.73 -7.86
N GLU A 94 -4.69 2.28 -8.87
CA GLU A 94 -3.23 2.34 -8.91
C GLU A 94 -2.73 3.79 -8.84
N GLN A 95 -3.29 4.68 -9.66
CA GLN A 95 -2.91 6.10 -9.67
C GLN A 95 -3.26 6.80 -8.36
N LEU A 96 -4.45 6.53 -7.80
CA LEU A 96 -4.85 7.08 -6.51
C LEU A 96 -3.87 6.64 -5.41
N PHE A 97 -3.53 5.36 -5.38
CA PHE A 97 -2.64 4.79 -4.39
C PHE A 97 -1.21 5.33 -4.52
N ASP A 98 -0.66 5.34 -5.74
CA ASP A 98 0.67 5.87 -6.03
C ASP A 98 0.77 7.35 -5.64
N LYS A 99 -0.25 8.16 -5.92
CA LYS A 99 -0.32 9.58 -5.53
C LYS A 99 -0.30 9.76 -4.00
N ASN A 100 -0.94 8.87 -3.25
CA ASN A 100 -0.98 8.95 -1.78
C ASN A 100 0.25 8.33 -1.11
N LEU A 101 1.03 7.51 -1.81
CA LEU A 101 2.32 6.98 -1.36
C LEU A 101 3.54 7.79 -1.83
N THR A 102 3.33 8.79 -2.67
CA THR A 102 4.38 9.74 -3.10
C THR A 102 4.03 11.19 -2.72
N PRO A 103 3.67 11.47 -1.44
CA PRO A 103 3.33 12.81 -1.02
C PRO A 103 4.51 13.76 -1.13
N LYS A 104 4.20 15.04 -1.25
CA LYS A 104 5.19 16.14 -1.24
C LYS A 104 4.98 16.99 0.01
N CYS A 105 6.08 17.44 0.58
CA CYS A 105 6.09 18.44 1.64
C CYS A 105 6.51 19.78 1.07
N ALA A 106 5.96 20.87 1.60
CA ALA A 106 6.42 22.22 1.26
C ALA A 106 7.87 22.45 1.73
N ILE A 107 8.23 21.86 2.87
CA ILE A 107 9.55 21.93 3.47
C ILE A 107 10.07 20.50 3.67
N GLY A 108 11.29 20.23 3.22
CA GLY A 108 11.93 18.94 3.39
C GLY A 108 11.23 17.79 2.66
N LYS A 109 11.46 16.57 3.15
CA LYS A 109 10.88 15.34 2.60
C LYS A 109 9.89 14.73 3.61
N PRO A 110 8.87 13.99 3.15
CA PRO A 110 7.99 13.24 4.03
C PRO A 110 8.78 12.30 4.95
N LYS A 111 8.27 12.09 6.17
CA LYS A 111 8.91 11.19 7.13
C LYS A 111 8.93 9.76 6.60
N THR A 112 10.10 9.14 6.65
CA THR A 112 10.28 7.71 6.39
C THR A 112 10.74 6.99 7.66
N VAL A 113 10.50 5.68 7.68
CA VAL A 113 10.90 4.77 8.76
C VAL A 113 11.58 3.53 8.19
N PRO A 114 12.58 2.96 8.90
CA PRO A 114 13.22 1.72 8.50
C PRO A 114 12.21 0.58 8.42
N HIS A 115 12.34 -0.24 7.37
CA HIS A 115 11.46 -1.35 7.09
C HIS A 115 12.17 -2.36 6.18
N GLY A 116 12.45 -3.57 6.69
CA GLY A 116 12.99 -4.67 5.87
C GLY A 116 14.33 -4.37 5.16
N GLY A 117 15.20 -3.54 5.74
CA GLY A 117 16.49 -3.16 5.15
C GLY A 117 16.46 -1.94 4.24
N TYR A 118 15.29 -1.32 4.03
CA TYR A 118 15.13 -0.06 3.30
C TYR A 118 14.29 0.93 4.12
N ASN A 119 14.12 2.16 3.63
CA ASN A 119 13.24 3.15 4.26
C ASN A 119 11.90 3.19 3.52
N SER A 120 10.80 3.07 4.26
CA SER A 120 9.45 3.20 3.73
C SER A 120 8.77 4.46 4.26
N LEU A 121 7.84 5.03 3.49
CA LEU A 121 7.05 6.18 3.93
C LEU A 121 6.29 5.84 5.21
N LEU A 122 6.36 6.74 6.20
CA LEU A 122 5.53 6.67 7.39
C LEU A 122 4.13 7.20 7.05
N VAL A 123 3.16 6.28 7.01
CA VAL A 123 1.76 6.59 6.72
C VAL A 123 0.85 6.09 7.83
N GLY A 124 -0.17 6.89 8.15
CA GLY A 124 -1.32 6.51 8.96
C GLY A 124 -2.59 6.51 8.11
N LYS A 125 -3.72 6.10 8.70
CA LYS A 125 -5.01 6.16 7.99
C LYS A 125 -5.51 7.59 7.96
N THR A 126 -5.48 8.23 9.12
CA THR A 126 -5.92 9.61 9.30
C THR A 126 -4.94 10.40 10.16
N CYS A 127 -5.05 11.72 10.13
CA CYS A 127 -4.33 12.56 11.09
C CYS A 127 -4.85 12.44 12.53
N GLU A 128 -6.03 11.85 12.74
CA GLU A 128 -6.53 11.53 14.08
C GLU A 128 -5.75 10.38 14.75
N ASP A 129 -5.00 9.59 13.98
CA ASP A 129 -4.22 8.45 14.50
C ASP A 129 -2.96 8.86 15.30
N ASP A 130 -2.63 10.16 15.37
CA ASP A 130 -1.52 10.76 16.13
C ASP A 130 -0.16 10.05 15.95
N PHE A 131 0.15 9.62 14.73
CA PHE A 131 1.33 8.80 14.42
C PHE A 131 2.58 9.59 14.05
N CYS A 132 2.48 10.92 13.89
CA CYS A 132 3.60 11.76 13.49
C CYS A 132 4.56 12.06 14.65
N PRO A 133 5.88 12.13 14.39
CA PRO A 133 6.85 12.63 15.37
C PRO A 133 6.58 14.08 15.78
N ILE A 134 7.12 14.50 16.93
CA ILE A 134 6.89 15.82 17.56
C ILE A 134 7.28 16.99 16.63
N ASP A 135 8.38 16.84 15.89
CA ASP A 135 8.93 17.82 14.94
C ASP A 135 8.22 17.80 13.56
N HIS A 136 7.20 16.96 13.40
CA HIS A 136 6.44 16.84 12.16
C HIS A 136 5.00 17.27 12.35
N LYS A 137 4.40 17.78 11.27
CA LYS A 137 2.98 18.05 11.14
C LYS A 137 2.33 16.99 10.27
N CYS A 138 1.16 16.52 10.67
CA CYS A 138 0.37 15.60 9.87
C CYS A 138 -0.35 16.32 8.72
N HIS A 139 -0.41 15.66 7.56
CA HIS A 139 -1.14 16.10 6.38
C HIS A 139 -2.04 14.96 5.90
N GLN A 140 -3.35 15.23 5.87
CA GLN A 140 -4.36 14.30 5.40
C GLN A 140 -4.40 14.31 3.86
N LEU A 141 -4.39 13.13 3.26
CA LEU A 141 -4.71 12.91 1.86
C LEU A 141 -5.98 12.08 1.74
N GLU A 142 -6.29 11.65 0.52
CA GLU A 142 -7.53 10.98 0.17
C GLU A 142 -7.64 9.58 0.80
N ILE A 143 -6.55 8.80 0.81
CA ILE A 143 -6.56 7.44 1.37
C ILE A 143 -5.62 7.27 2.57
N PHE A 144 -4.61 8.13 2.71
CA PHE A 144 -3.62 8.07 3.79
C PHE A 144 -3.39 9.43 4.40
N ALA A 145 -2.71 9.44 5.55
CA ALA A 145 -2.07 10.63 6.09
C ALA A 145 -0.54 10.45 6.10
N HIS A 146 0.20 11.54 5.94
CA HIS A 146 1.67 11.55 6.03
C HIS A 146 2.18 12.66 6.94
N CYS A 147 3.46 12.57 7.31
CA CYS A 147 4.11 13.54 8.18
C CYS A 147 5.11 14.38 7.40
N CYS A 148 5.02 15.70 7.49
CA CYS A 148 6.01 16.64 6.95
C CYS A 148 6.75 17.36 8.09
N PRO A 149 8.02 17.73 7.90
CA PRO A 149 8.72 18.63 8.81
C PRO A 149 7.96 19.94 9.01
N LYS A 150 8.01 20.48 10.24
CA LYS A 150 7.52 21.82 10.57
C LYS A 150 8.48 22.91 10.11
#